data_AF-A0A3B6RMC4-F1
#
_entry.id   AF-A0A3B6RMC4-F1
#
_cell.length_a   1.000
_cell.length_b   1.000
_cell.length_c   1.000
_cell.angle_alpha   90.00
_cell.angle_beta   90.00
_cell.angle_gamma   90.00
#
_symmetry.space_group_name_H-M   'P 1'
#
loop_
_entity.id
_entity.type
_entity.pdbx_description
1 polymer ?
#
loop_
_entity_poly.entity_id
_entity_poly.type
_entity_poly.pdbx_seq_one_letter_code
_entity_poly.pdbx_strand_id
1 'polypeptide(L)'
;MKGLLLCALALAFAVVTTDAQRCGKQGDGMECPNNLCCNKDGYCGLGVTYCNAGAGCQSGACYDNKICGAQAGGALCPSNHCCSSGGRCGYGREYCSNDCQSGPCWDLKCGHLANGRPCPNNLCCSPNGTCGLGPEYCGAGCQNGACSTDKPCGNKANGAPCNNNYCCSQYGSCGLGQDYCGAGCQNGSCN
;
A
#
# COMPACT_ATOMS: atom_id res chain seq x y z
N MET A 1 8.98 -33.79 59.38
CA MET A 1 7.91 -33.41 58.43
C MET A 1 8.11 -31.96 58.03
N LYS A 2 8.32 -31.71 56.72
CA LYS A 2 7.98 -30.50 55.93
C LYS A 2 8.51 -29.14 56.46
N GLY A 3 9.26 -28.34 55.72
CA GLY A 3 9.57 -28.33 54.30
C GLY A 3 10.59 -27.24 53.96
N LEU A 4 11.31 -27.49 52.86
CA LEU A 4 12.17 -26.56 52.14
C LEU A 4 11.43 -25.24 51.83
N LEU A 5 12.03 -24.10 52.16
CA LEU A 5 11.74 -22.83 51.49
C LEU A 5 13.04 -22.31 50.86
N LEU A 6 13.27 -22.71 49.61
CA LEU A 6 14.24 -22.07 48.73
C LEU A 6 13.55 -20.86 48.07
N CYS A 7 13.88 -19.66 48.53
CA CYS A 7 13.50 -18.42 47.85
C CYS A 7 14.31 -18.29 46.55
N ALA A 8 13.78 -18.83 45.45
CA ALA A 8 14.26 -18.51 44.12
C ALA A 8 13.68 -17.15 43.72
N LEU A 9 14.49 -16.09 43.84
CA LEU A 9 14.23 -14.81 43.18
C LEU A 9 14.36 -15.02 41.66
N ALA A 10 13.23 -15.25 40.99
CA ALA A 10 13.16 -15.20 39.55
C ALA A 10 13.23 -13.74 39.10
N LEU A 11 14.42 -13.28 38.71
CA LEU A 11 14.60 -12.07 37.91
C LEU A 11 13.97 -12.32 36.53
N ALA A 12 12.69 -11.99 36.38
CA ALA A 12 12.05 -11.90 35.08
C ALA A 12 12.60 -10.66 34.36
N PHE A 13 13.66 -10.85 33.57
CA PHE A 13 14.01 -9.89 32.52
C PHE A 13 12.87 -9.86 31.52
N ALA A 14 12.02 -8.84 31.59
CA ALA A 14 11.13 -8.49 30.50
C ALA A 14 12.02 -8.06 29.33
N VAL A 15 12.34 -8.99 28.43
CA VAL A 15 12.89 -8.66 27.13
C VAL A 15 11.76 -7.93 26.40
N VAL A 16 11.80 -6.61 26.43
CA VAL A 16 11.04 -5.79 25.49
C VAL A 16 11.67 -6.11 24.14
N THR A 17 11.09 -7.04 23.40
CA THR A 17 11.42 -7.22 21.99
C THR A 17 10.95 -5.95 21.30
N THR A 18 11.85 -4.99 21.13
CA THR A 18 11.66 -3.99 20.09
C THR A 18 11.70 -4.77 18.79
N ASP A 19 10.55 -5.22 18.30
CA ASP A 19 10.43 -5.68 16.93
C ASP A 19 10.85 -4.52 16.05
N ALA A 20 12.12 -4.53 15.65
CA ALA A 20 12.60 -3.59 14.66
C ALA A 20 11.72 -3.82 13.43
N GLN A 21 10.80 -2.89 13.16
CA GLN A 21 9.86 -3.00 12.05
C GLN A 21 10.65 -3.34 10.78
N ARG A 22 10.38 -4.54 10.28
CA ARG A 22 11.02 -5.09 9.10
C ARG A 22 10.39 -4.45 7.87
N CYS A 23 11.15 -4.37 6.80
CA CYS A 23 10.67 -3.82 5.53
C CYS A 23 10.85 -4.82 4.39
N GLY A 24 10.26 -4.50 3.24
CA GLY A 24 10.37 -5.29 2.03
C GLY A 24 9.80 -6.69 2.22
N LYS A 25 10.38 -7.68 1.53
CA LYS A 25 9.88 -9.06 1.56
C LYS A 25 9.89 -9.69 2.96
N GLN A 26 10.78 -9.23 3.84
CA GLN A 26 10.89 -9.73 5.21
C GLN A 26 9.88 -9.09 6.18
N GLY A 27 9.13 -8.09 5.72
CA GLY A 27 8.10 -7.41 6.49
C GLY A 27 6.82 -7.26 5.68
N ASP A 28 6.41 -8.29 4.93
CA ASP A 28 5.15 -8.31 4.16
C ASP A 28 4.97 -7.10 3.22
N GLY A 29 6.06 -6.65 2.61
CA GLY A 29 6.08 -5.50 1.70
C GLY A 29 6.07 -4.14 2.39
N MET A 30 6.20 -4.08 3.72
CA MET A 30 6.29 -2.82 4.47
C MET A 30 7.39 -1.92 3.90
N GLU A 31 7.07 -0.64 3.80
CA GLU A 31 8.03 0.37 3.36
C GLU A 31 8.59 1.12 4.55
N CYS A 32 9.81 1.63 4.38
CA CYS A 32 10.44 2.43 5.40
C CYS A 32 9.87 3.85 5.42
N PRO A 33 9.78 4.49 6.60
CA PRO A 33 9.36 5.88 6.70
C PRO A 33 10.38 6.81 6.04
N ASN A 34 9.94 8.03 5.70
CA ASN A 34 10.79 9.13 5.24
C ASN A 34 11.68 8.77 4.03
N ASN A 35 11.22 7.89 3.15
CA ASN A 35 11.95 7.39 1.99
C ASN A 35 13.30 6.72 2.32
N LEU A 36 13.50 6.25 3.56
CA LEU A 36 14.64 5.40 3.90
C LEU A 36 14.66 4.17 2.99
N CYS A 37 15.86 3.72 2.65
CA CYS A 37 16.03 2.55 1.81
C CYS A 37 15.79 1.28 2.62
N CYS A 38 15.00 0.37 2.07
CA CYS A 38 14.87 -0.98 2.61
C CYS A 38 15.95 -1.88 2.00
N ASN A 39 16.93 -2.34 2.77
CA ASN A 39 17.98 -3.21 2.22
C ASN A 39 17.47 -4.64 1.97
N LYS A 40 18.26 -5.49 1.29
CA LYS A 40 17.92 -6.91 1.01
C LYS A 40 17.59 -7.71 2.24
N ASP A 41 18.12 -7.29 3.39
CA ASP A 41 17.96 -7.95 4.68
C ASP A 41 16.75 -7.38 5.42
N GLY A 42 15.89 -6.56 4.83
CA GLY A 42 14.64 -6.09 5.42
C GLY A 42 14.82 -5.05 6.53
N TYR A 43 15.90 -4.26 6.49
CA TYR A 43 16.13 -3.16 7.43
C TYR A 43 16.11 -1.80 6.73
N CYS A 44 15.60 -0.79 7.43
CA CYS A 44 15.53 0.59 6.97
C CYS A 44 16.81 1.37 7.31
N GLY A 45 17.30 2.16 6.36
CA GLY A 45 18.45 3.04 6.58
C GLY A 45 18.87 3.84 5.35
N LEU A 46 20.04 4.46 5.41
CA LEU A 46 20.63 5.25 4.33
C LEU A 46 22.07 4.81 4.07
N GLY A 47 22.59 5.19 2.90
CA GLY A 47 23.96 4.92 2.50
C GLY A 47 24.10 3.60 1.73
N VAL A 48 25.34 3.25 1.40
CA VAL A 48 25.65 2.12 0.50
C VAL A 48 25.25 0.76 1.06
N THR A 49 25.05 0.62 2.36
CA THR A 49 24.57 -0.63 2.98
C THR A 49 23.05 -0.83 2.86
N TYR A 50 22.33 0.19 2.40
CA TYR A 50 20.88 0.15 2.26
C TYR A 50 20.40 0.47 0.85
N CYS A 51 20.98 1.48 0.19
CA CYS A 51 20.39 2.12 -0.98
C CYS A 51 20.96 1.67 -2.33
N ASN A 52 22.15 1.08 -2.38
CA ASN A 52 22.77 0.71 -3.66
C ASN A 52 22.28 -0.67 -4.16
N ALA A 53 22.60 -1.00 -5.41
CA ALA A 53 22.35 -2.33 -5.96
C ALA A 53 22.96 -3.47 -5.13
N GLY A 54 24.17 -3.31 -4.60
CA GLY A 54 24.86 -4.34 -3.81
C GLY A 54 24.16 -4.69 -2.49
N ALA A 55 23.53 -3.70 -1.87
CA ALA A 55 22.66 -3.87 -0.70
C ALA A 55 21.31 -4.48 -1.06
N GLY A 56 21.00 -4.66 -2.35
CA GLY A 56 19.72 -5.16 -2.85
C GLY A 56 18.55 -4.32 -2.38
N CYS A 57 18.67 -2.99 -2.45
CA CYS A 57 17.63 -2.05 -2.05
C CYS A 57 16.27 -2.44 -2.65
N GLN A 58 15.25 -2.61 -1.82
CA GLN A 58 13.91 -3.11 -2.18
C GLN A 58 12.94 -1.96 -2.49
N SER A 59 12.94 -0.91 -1.67
CA SER A 59 12.04 0.27 -1.73
C SER A 59 12.71 1.50 -1.09
N GLY A 60 12.06 2.66 -1.15
CA GLY A 60 12.61 3.95 -0.71
C GLY A 60 13.52 4.60 -1.74
N ALA A 61 14.46 5.43 -1.28
CA ALA A 61 15.39 6.19 -2.12
C ALA A 61 16.58 5.36 -2.64
N CYS A 62 16.32 4.21 -3.25
CA CYS A 62 17.36 3.40 -3.89
C CYS A 62 18.13 4.23 -4.93
N TYR A 63 19.47 4.11 -4.96
CA TYR A 63 20.31 4.84 -5.93
C TYR A 63 20.01 4.43 -7.38
N ASP A 64 19.70 3.15 -7.56
CA ASP A 64 19.21 2.62 -8.82
C ASP A 64 17.69 2.70 -8.85
N ASN A 65 17.16 3.64 -9.64
CA ASN A 65 15.72 3.80 -9.81
C ASN A 65 15.08 2.49 -10.28
N LYS A 66 14.00 2.08 -9.60
CA LYS A 66 13.19 0.91 -10.00
C LYS A 66 12.53 1.15 -11.35
N ILE A 67 12.42 0.08 -12.15
CA ILE A 67 11.68 0.09 -13.42
C ILE A 67 10.20 -0.18 -13.13
N CYS A 68 9.32 0.50 -13.84
CA CYS A 68 7.87 0.48 -13.61
C CYS A 68 7.10 0.64 -14.94
N GLY A 69 5.77 0.57 -14.84
CA GLY A 69 4.89 0.87 -15.97
C GLY A 69 4.96 -0.18 -17.07
N ALA A 70 4.66 0.22 -18.31
CA ALA A 70 4.65 -0.66 -19.47
C ALA A 70 5.99 -1.39 -19.67
N GLN A 71 7.10 -0.74 -19.31
CA GLN A 71 8.46 -1.27 -19.40
C GLN A 71 8.73 -2.40 -18.39
N ALA A 72 7.88 -2.56 -17.37
CA ALA A 72 7.96 -3.61 -16.37
C ALA A 72 6.62 -4.34 -16.19
N GLY A 73 5.88 -4.56 -17.28
CA GLY A 73 4.63 -5.36 -17.24
C GLY A 73 3.54 -4.76 -16.34
N GLY A 74 3.51 -3.44 -16.20
CA GLY A 74 2.55 -2.72 -15.36
C GLY A 74 2.95 -2.58 -13.88
N ALA A 75 4.20 -2.93 -13.51
CA ALA A 75 4.67 -2.79 -12.13
C ALA A 75 4.51 -1.34 -11.62
N LEU A 76 3.94 -1.19 -10.42
CA LEU A 76 3.83 0.09 -9.73
C LEU A 76 5.13 0.42 -8.99
N CYS A 77 5.35 1.70 -8.75
CA CYS A 77 6.46 2.14 -7.94
C CYS A 77 6.15 2.00 -6.44
N PRO A 78 7.13 1.57 -5.62
CA PRO A 78 7.04 1.68 -4.17
C PRO A 78 7.12 3.15 -3.73
N SER A 79 6.83 3.41 -2.46
CA SER A 79 6.98 4.71 -1.79
C SER A 79 6.15 5.82 -2.41
N ASN A 80 5.07 5.45 -3.10
CA ASN A 80 4.24 6.34 -3.90
C ASN A 80 5.10 7.24 -4.82
N HIS A 81 6.21 6.71 -5.33
CA HIS A 81 6.95 7.38 -6.38
C HIS A 81 6.10 7.41 -7.66
N CYS A 82 6.32 8.43 -8.49
CA CYS A 82 5.73 8.47 -9.81
C CYS A 82 6.49 7.52 -10.74
N CYS A 83 5.75 6.83 -11.60
CA CYS A 83 6.33 6.11 -12.71
C CYS A 83 6.41 7.03 -13.92
N SER A 84 7.61 7.44 -14.31
CA SER A 84 7.81 8.31 -15.47
C SER A 84 7.34 7.64 -16.76
N SER A 85 7.15 8.42 -17.83
CA SER A 85 6.87 7.89 -19.17
C SER A 85 7.95 6.91 -19.67
N GLY A 86 9.20 7.11 -19.25
CA GLY A 86 10.34 6.21 -19.50
C GLY A 86 10.39 4.96 -18.62
N GLY A 87 9.41 4.75 -17.74
CA GLY A 87 9.30 3.55 -16.90
C GLY A 87 10.30 3.52 -15.75
N ARG A 88 10.61 4.67 -15.15
CA ARG A 88 11.46 4.76 -13.95
C ARG A 88 10.70 5.38 -12.79
N CYS A 89 10.93 4.88 -11.58
CA CYS A 89 10.35 5.41 -10.36
C CYS A 89 11.15 6.60 -9.83
N GLY A 90 10.46 7.67 -9.42
CA GLY A 90 11.07 8.82 -8.75
C GLY A 90 10.08 9.94 -8.43
N TYR A 91 10.63 11.14 -8.17
CA TYR A 91 9.86 12.34 -7.83
C TYR A 91 10.28 13.54 -8.69
N GLY A 92 9.45 14.57 -8.67
CA GLY A 92 9.65 15.80 -9.42
C GLY A 92 9.06 15.70 -10.83
N ARG A 93 9.17 16.81 -11.57
CA ARG A 93 8.52 16.99 -12.88
C ARG A 93 8.87 15.87 -13.87
N GLU A 94 10.11 15.41 -13.88
CA GLU A 94 10.58 14.37 -14.80
C GLU A 94 9.90 13.01 -14.61
N TYR A 95 9.37 12.75 -13.41
CA TYR A 95 8.69 11.50 -13.09
C TYR A 95 7.17 11.66 -13.03
N CYS A 96 6.69 12.78 -12.50
CA CYS A 96 5.27 12.99 -12.17
C CYS A 96 4.47 13.77 -13.22
N SER A 97 5.12 14.23 -14.30
CA SER A 97 4.49 14.97 -15.40
C SER A 97 4.53 14.15 -16.69
N ASN A 98 4.09 14.75 -17.81
CA ASN A 98 4.28 14.28 -19.20
C ASN A 98 4.22 12.75 -19.36
N ASP A 99 2.99 12.22 -19.46
CA ASP A 99 2.71 10.79 -19.62
C ASP A 99 3.21 9.90 -18.46
N CYS A 100 3.29 10.47 -17.25
CA CYS A 100 3.43 9.71 -16.02
C CYS A 100 2.39 8.57 -15.97
N GLN A 101 2.88 7.35 -15.77
CA GLN A 101 2.11 6.13 -15.97
C GLN A 101 1.31 5.73 -14.72
N SER A 102 1.86 5.99 -13.53
CA SER A 102 1.26 5.64 -12.23
C SER A 102 1.89 6.41 -11.07
N GLY A 103 1.35 6.26 -9.87
CA GLY A 103 1.70 7.07 -8.70
C GLY A 103 0.98 8.43 -8.71
N PRO A 104 1.46 9.42 -7.94
CA PRO A 104 0.85 10.74 -7.81
C PRO A 104 1.19 11.66 -9.00
N CYS A 105 0.86 11.22 -10.22
CA CYS A 105 0.99 12.04 -11.42
C CYS A 105 0.06 13.26 -11.35
N TRP A 106 0.49 14.41 -11.89
CA TRP A 106 -0.27 15.67 -11.76
C TRP A 106 -1.63 15.69 -12.51
N ASP A 107 -1.77 14.93 -13.60
CA ASP A 107 -2.97 14.99 -14.46
C ASP A 107 -3.60 13.62 -14.76
N LEU A 108 -3.41 12.62 -13.89
CA LEU A 108 -3.92 11.28 -14.14
C LEU A 108 -5.45 11.23 -14.06
N LYS A 109 -6.10 11.02 -15.21
CA LYS A 109 -7.55 10.88 -15.34
C LYS A 109 -8.04 9.49 -14.96
N CYS A 110 -9.23 9.43 -14.37
CA CYS A 110 -9.84 8.21 -13.85
C CYS A 110 -11.38 8.24 -13.94
N GLY A 111 -11.99 7.10 -13.62
CA GLY A 111 -13.43 6.99 -13.44
C GLY A 111 -14.20 7.13 -14.75
N HIS A 112 -15.44 7.60 -14.70
CA HIS A 112 -16.32 7.70 -15.87
C HIS A 112 -15.74 8.61 -16.98
N LEU A 113 -14.94 9.61 -16.63
CA LEU A 113 -14.24 10.48 -17.59
C LEU A 113 -13.04 9.80 -18.26
N ALA A 114 -12.68 8.60 -17.83
CA ALA A 114 -11.60 7.78 -18.38
C ALA A 114 -12.03 6.32 -18.54
N ASN A 115 -13.25 6.08 -19.05
CA ASN A 115 -13.78 4.74 -19.34
C ASN A 115 -13.74 3.77 -18.14
N GLY A 116 -14.01 4.29 -16.94
CA GLY A 116 -14.00 3.52 -15.70
C GLY A 116 -12.61 3.19 -15.16
N ARG A 117 -11.52 3.75 -15.73
CA ARG A 117 -10.14 3.49 -15.30
C ARG A 117 -9.97 3.76 -13.79
N PRO A 118 -9.53 2.78 -12.98
CA PRO A 118 -9.25 3.01 -11.58
C PRO A 118 -7.93 3.79 -11.42
N CYS A 119 -7.78 4.44 -10.27
CA CYS A 119 -6.50 5.04 -9.91
C CYS A 119 -5.51 3.98 -9.40
N PRO A 120 -4.20 4.13 -9.71
CA PRO A 120 -3.17 3.27 -9.17
C PRO A 120 -2.96 3.52 -7.67
N ASN A 121 -2.26 2.61 -6.98
CA ASN A 121 -1.90 2.73 -5.56
C ASN A 121 -3.10 2.99 -4.63
N ASN A 122 -4.29 2.53 -5.01
CA ASN A 122 -5.55 2.77 -4.29
C ASN A 122 -5.89 4.25 -4.04
N LEU A 123 -5.28 5.17 -4.79
CA LEU A 123 -5.68 6.58 -4.79
C LEU A 123 -7.17 6.68 -5.12
N CYS A 124 -7.80 7.72 -4.60
CA CYS A 124 -9.21 7.97 -4.85
C CYS A 124 -9.41 8.64 -6.19
N CYS A 125 -10.40 8.18 -6.94
CA CYS A 125 -10.88 8.88 -8.11
C CYS A 125 -11.94 9.90 -7.70
N SER A 126 -11.59 11.19 -7.79
CA SER A 126 -12.47 12.30 -7.42
C SER A 126 -13.74 12.34 -8.29
N PRO A 127 -14.80 13.08 -7.88
CA PRO A 127 -15.96 13.32 -8.74
C PRO A 127 -15.60 13.89 -10.11
N ASN A 128 -14.52 14.68 -10.18
CA ASN A 128 -14.01 15.33 -11.40
C ASN A 128 -13.07 14.42 -12.22
N GLY A 129 -12.97 13.13 -11.89
CA GLY A 129 -12.20 12.15 -12.65
C GLY A 129 -10.69 12.37 -12.58
N THR A 130 -10.17 12.81 -11.43
CA THR A 130 -8.74 12.94 -11.15
C THR A 130 -8.33 12.08 -9.96
N CYS A 131 -7.15 11.47 -10.04
CA CYS A 131 -6.61 10.64 -8.96
C CYS A 131 -5.96 11.49 -7.86
N GLY A 132 -6.16 11.14 -6.60
CA GLY A 132 -5.49 11.78 -5.47
C GLY A 132 -5.93 11.24 -4.11
N LEU A 133 -5.55 11.95 -3.05
CA LEU A 133 -5.94 11.68 -1.66
C LEU A 133 -6.47 12.96 -1.02
N GLY A 134 -7.19 12.80 0.08
CA GLY A 134 -7.80 13.90 0.81
C GLY A 134 -9.30 14.04 0.53
N PRO A 135 -10.00 14.92 1.25
CA PRO A 135 -11.45 15.04 1.18
C PRO A 135 -11.98 15.33 -0.23
N GLU A 136 -11.26 16.09 -1.04
CA GLU A 136 -11.63 16.48 -2.40
C GLU A 136 -11.65 15.29 -3.38
N TYR A 137 -10.85 14.26 -3.09
CA TYR A 137 -10.70 13.07 -3.93
C TYR A 137 -11.47 11.89 -3.36
N CYS A 138 -11.37 11.66 -2.05
CA CYS A 138 -11.89 10.49 -1.37
C CYS A 138 -13.28 10.69 -0.76
N GLY A 139 -13.74 11.94 -0.64
CA GLY A 139 -15.01 12.27 0.00
C GLY A 139 -16.24 12.01 -0.87
N ALA A 140 -17.24 12.88 -0.72
CA ALA A 140 -18.52 12.75 -1.42
C ALA A 140 -18.32 12.69 -2.95
N GLY A 141 -18.94 11.69 -3.58
CA GLY A 141 -18.87 11.48 -5.02
C GLY A 141 -17.57 10.81 -5.51
N CYS A 142 -16.70 10.35 -4.60
CA CYS A 142 -15.58 9.48 -4.95
C CYS A 142 -16.07 8.27 -5.75
N GLN A 143 -15.40 8.01 -6.88
CA GLN A 143 -15.86 7.04 -7.88
C GLN A 143 -15.31 5.65 -7.60
N ASN A 144 -14.03 5.54 -7.25
CA ASN A 144 -13.30 4.31 -6.94
C ASN A 144 -12.02 4.64 -6.13
N GLY A 145 -11.27 3.62 -5.70
CA GLY A 145 -10.14 3.76 -4.80
C GLY A 145 -10.54 3.75 -3.31
N ALA A 146 -9.70 4.34 -2.46
CA ALA A 146 -9.92 4.41 -1.01
C ALA A 146 -10.93 5.51 -0.61
N CYS A 147 -12.11 5.49 -1.21
CA CYS A 147 -13.19 6.43 -0.87
C CYS A 147 -13.53 6.35 0.63
N SER A 148 -13.67 7.51 1.28
CA SER A 148 -14.04 7.60 2.70
C SER A 148 -15.54 7.44 2.94
N THR A 149 -16.35 7.56 1.89
CA THR A 149 -17.78 7.26 1.97
C THR A 149 -18.02 5.77 1.74
N ASP A 150 -18.43 5.07 2.80
CA ASP A 150 -18.78 3.65 2.70
C ASP A 150 -20.11 3.48 1.97
N LYS A 151 -20.07 2.90 0.76
CA LYS A 151 -21.26 2.39 0.09
C LYS A 151 -21.46 0.93 0.50
N PRO A 152 -22.66 0.52 0.92
CA PRO A 152 -22.92 -0.86 1.26
C PRO A 152 -22.76 -1.76 0.02
N CYS A 153 -22.40 -3.02 0.24
CA CYS A 153 -22.18 -4.03 -0.79
C CYS A 153 -22.93 -5.34 -0.49
N GLY A 154 -22.93 -6.25 -1.47
CA GLY A 154 -23.46 -7.59 -1.33
C GLY A 154 -24.97 -7.62 -1.13
N ASN A 155 -25.48 -8.60 -0.39
CA ASN A 155 -26.91 -8.84 -0.21
C ASN A 155 -27.67 -7.65 0.40
N LYS A 156 -27.01 -6.81 1.19
CA LYS A 156 -27.58 -5.58 1.76
C LYS A 156 -27.70 -4.44 0.74
N ALA A 157 -27.12 -4.61 -0.44
CA ALA A 157 -27.09 -3.64 -1.52
C ALA A 157 -27.42 -4.31 -2.87
N ASN A 158 -28.38 -5.23 -2.90
CA ASN A 158 -28.83 -5.93 -4.12
C ASN A 158 -27.69 -6.60 -4.91
N GLY A 159 -26.71 -7.16 -4.21
CA GLY A 159 -25.54 -7.80 -4.82
C GLY A 159 -24.47 -6.84 -5.32
N ALA A 160 -24.54 -5.54 -5.00
CA ALA A 160 -23.56 -4.56 -5.46
C ALA A 160 -22.12 -4.99 -5.12
N PRO A 161 -21.18 -4.95 -6.08
CA PRO A 161 -19.77 -5.23 -5.82
C PRO A 161 -19.07 -4.03 -5.19
N CYS A 162 -17.92 -4.29 -4.58
CA CYS A 162 -17.02 -3.23 -4.16
C CYS A 162 -16.16 -2.72 -5.31
N ASN A 163 -15.81 -1.43 -5.25
CA ASN A 163 -14.80 -0.85 -6.12
C ASN A 163 -13.42 -1.51 -5.91
N ASN A 164 -12.54 -1.40 -6.90
CA ASN A 164 -11.16 -1.93 -6.84
C ASN A 164 -11.08 -3.42 -6.53
N ASN A 165 -12.16 -4.17 -6.77
CA ASN A 165 -12.29 -5.59 -6.40
C ASN A 165 -12.02 -5.86 -4.91
N TYR A 166 -12.23 -4.85 -4.05
CA TYR A 166 -12.19 -5.04 -2.61
C TYR A 166 -13.20 -6.11 -2.18
N CYS A 167 -12.94 -6.72 -1.03
CA CYS A 167 -13.80 -7.74 -0.49
C CYS A 167 -15.06 -7.10 0.08
N CYS A 168 -16.21 -7.68 -0.25
CA CYS A 168 -17.46 -7.36 0.43
C CYS A 168 -17.61 -8.29 1.64
N SER A 169 -17.48 -7.75 2.86
CA SER A 169 -17.59 -8.53 4.09
C SER A 169 -18.98 -9.15 4.26
N GLN A 170 -19.13 -10.12 5.15
CA GLN A 170 -20.45 -10.67 5.54
C GLN A 170 -21.44 -9.60 6.04
N TYR A 171 -20.94 -8.45 6.49
CA TYR A 171 -21.74 -7.33 6.98
C TYR A 171 -22.14 -6.32 5.90
N GLY A 172 -21.67 -6.50 4.65
CA GLY A 172 -21.99 -5.63 3.53
C GLY A 172 -21.13 -4.36 3.47
N SER A 173 -19.89 -4.44 3.95
CA SER A 173 -18.91 -3.35 3.89
C SER A 173 -17.73 -3.73 3.00
N CYS A 174 -17.19 -2.76 2.26
CA CYS A 174 -16.05 -2.95 1.36
C CYS A 174 -14.73 -2.73 2.08
N GLY A 175 -13.75 -3.60 1.86
CA GLY A 175 -12.42 -3.40 2.41
C GLY A 175 -11.42 -4.51 2.09
N LEU A 176 -10.31 -4.49 2.80
CA LEU A 176 -9.20 -5.45 2.69
C LEU A 176 -8.89 -6.02 4.08
N GLY A 177 -8.24 -7.18 4.11
CA GLY A 177 -7.87 -7.86 5.35
C GLY A 177 -8.91 -8.89 5.79
N GLN A 178 -8.59 -9.63 6.86
CA GLN A 178 -9.36 -10.80 7.27
C GLN A 178 -10.83 -10.48 7.60
N ASP A 179 -11.13 -9.32 8.17
CA ASP A 179 -12.49 -8.93 8.53
C ASP A 179 -13.41 -8.70 7.31
N TYR A 180 -12.81 -8.43 6.14
CA TYR A 180 -13.54 -8.20 4.90
C TYR A 180 -13.46 -9.40 3.96
N CYS A 181 -12.28 -9.98 3.82
CA CYS A 181 -11.97 -11.04 2.85
C CYS A 181 -12.08 -12.45 3.42
N GLY A 182 -12.19 -12.61 4.75
CA GLY A 182 -12.24 -13.92 5.40
C GLY A 182 -13.62 -14.59 5.32
N ALA A 183 -13.94 -15.38 6.35
CA ALA A 183 -15.16 -16.16 6.39
C ALA A 183 -16.42 -15.30 6.19
N GLY A 184 -17.29 -15.71 5.26
CA GLY A 184 -18.53 -15.00 4.93
C GLY A 184 -18.37 -13.82 3.97
N CYS A 185 -17.20 -13.62 3.38
CA CYS A 185 -17.02 -12.70 2.26
C CYS A 185 -17.99 -13.02 1.11
N GLN A 186 -18.71 -12.01 0.63
CA GLN A 186 -19.84 -12.15 -0.30
C GLN A 186 -19.43 -12.08 -1.77
N ASN A 187 -18.49 -11.20 -2.11
CA ASN A 187 -17.92 -11.02 -3.44
C ASN A 187 -16.57 -10.25 -3.36
N GLY A 188 -15.88 -10.12 -4.50
CA GLY A 188 -14.56 -9.52 -4.58
C GLY A 188 -13.44 -10.55 -4.41
N SER A 189 -12.27 -10.11 -3.95
CA SER A 189 -11.10 -10.98 -3.70
C SER A 189 -11.15 -11.71 -2.35
N CYS A 190 -12.19 -12.49 -2.12
CA CYS A 190 -12.32 -13.32 -0.90
C CYS A 190 -11.19 -14.36 -0.78
N ASN A 191 -10.84 -14.72 0.46
CA ASN A 191 -9.83 -15.74 0.82
C ASN A 191 -10.36 -17.17 0.70
#